data_AF-H5Y5X9-F1
#
_entry.id   AF-H5Y5X9-F1
#
_cell.length_a   1.000
_cell.length_b   1.000
_cell.length_c   1.000
_cell.angle_alpha   90.00
_cell.angle_beta   90.00
_cell.angle_gamma   90.00
#
_symmetry.space_group_name_H-M   'P 1'
#
loop_
_entity.id
_entity.type
_entity.pdbx_description
1 polymer ?
#
loop_
_entity_poly.entity_id
_entity_poly.type
_entity_poly.pdbx_seq_one_letter_code
_entity_poly.pdbx_strand_id
1 'polypeptide(L)' 'MGDNRNGCQKNQLYTVQAWDTLFLIARRFGVTVQQIRDVNPQIINPNLIYIGQVICIPTVPFSWRN' A
#
# COMPACT_ATOMS: atom_id res chain seq x y z
N MET A 1 1.85 -2.87 22.35
CA MET A 1 1.18 -1.56 22.20
C MET A 1 0.53 -1.55 20.81
N GLY A 2 -0.80 -1.53 20.77
CA GLY A 2 -1.59 -1.62 19.53
C GLY A 2 -1.97 -0.23 19.04
N ASP A 3 -1.30 0.25 18.01
CA ASP A 3 -1.48 1.61 17.51
C ASP A 3 -2.68 1.68 16.54
N ASN A 4 -3.80 2.11 17.11
CA ASN A 4 -4.99 2.63 16.45
C ASN A 4 -4.66 3.89 15.62
N ARG A 5 -4.34 3.73 14.32
CA ARG A 5 -4.27 4.83 13.34
C ARG A 5 -5.33 4.65 12.25
N ASN A 6 -6.46 5.29 12.52
CA ASN A 6 -7.70 5.32 11.73
C ASN A 6 -7.52 5.90 10.33
N GLY A 7 -7.71 5.02 9.35
CA GLY A 7 -7.82 5.32 7.92
C GLY A 7 -7.56 4.07 7.10
N CYS A 8 -6.62 3.24 7.58
CA CYS A 8 -6.26 1.97 6.99
C CYS A 8 -5.64 1.08 8.10
N GLN A 9 -6.49 0.30 8.77
CA GLN A 9 -6.33 -0.22 10.15
C GLN A 9 -5.02 -0.98 10.45
N LYS A 10 -4.26 -1.44 9.44
CA LYS A 10 -2.93 -2.07 9.54
C LYS A 10 -1.99 -1.64 8.39
N ASN A 11 -2.25 -0.51 7.75
CA ASN A 11 -1.65 -0.17 6.47
C ASN A 11 -1.02 1.25 6.52
N GLN A 12 0.14 1.40 5.88
CA GLN A 12 0.86 2.66 5.73
C GLN A 12 0.19 3.49 4.62
N LEU A 13 -0.13 4.75 4.89
CA LEU A 13 -0.59 5.66 3.82
C LEU A 13 0.61 6.11 2.98
N TYR A 14 0.47 6.03 1.65
CA TYR A 14 1.48 6.46 0.69
C TYR A 14 0.86 7.42 -0.33
N THR A 15 1.51 8.56 -0.55
CA THR A 15 1.11 9.48 -1.61
C THR A 15 1.95 9.18 -2.84
N VAL A 16 1.30 8.79 -3.92
CA VAL A 16 1.95 8.46 -5.20
C VAL A 16 2.70 9.67 -5.73
N GLN A 17 3.98 9.50 -6.04
CA GLN A 17 4.82 10.54 -6.61
C GLN A 17 4.92 10.41 -8.13
N ALA A 18 5.42 11.45 -8.79
CA ALA A 18 5.77 11.37 -10.20
C ALA A 18 6.75 10.22 -10.42
N TRP A 19 6.48 9.39 -11.43
CA TRP A 19 7.28 8.21 -11.80
C TRP A 19 7.14 6.98 -10.89
N ASP A 20 6.30 7.05 -9.85
CA ASP A 20 5.95 5.85 -9.10
C ASP A 20 5.04 4.95 -9.94
N THR A 21 5.24 3.65 -9.78
CA THR A 21 4.33 2.61 -10.28
C THR A 21 3.91 1.73 -9.13
N LEU A 22 2.72 1.12 -9.20
CA LEU A 22 2.26 0.18 -8.18
C LEU A 22 3.28 -0.95 -7.95
N PHE A 23 3.99 -1.35 -8.99
CA PHE A 23 5.08 -2.34 -8.90
C PHE A 23 6.27 -1.85 -8.06
N LEU A 24 6.77 -0.63 -8.32
CA LEU A 24 7.89 -0.05 -7.56
C LEU A 24 7.52 0.18 -6.09
N ILE A 25 6.30 0.67 -5.84
CA ILE A 25 5.76 0.86 -4.50
C ILE A 25 5.66 -0.50 -3.79
N ALA A 26 5.07 -1.50 -4.44
CA ALA A 26 4.96 -2.85 -3.89
C ALA A 26 6.32 -3.43 -3.49
N ARG A 27 7.31 -3.34 -4.39
CA ARG A 27 8.70 -3.77 -4.11
C ARG A 27 9.33 -3.00 -2.95
N ARG A 28 9.13 -1.68 -2.87
CA ARG A 28 9.68 -0.83 -1.81
C ARG A 28 9.17 -1.23 -0.43
N PHE A 29 7.89 -1.61 -0.34
CA PHE A 29 7.26 -2.00 0.92
C PHE A 29 7.27 -3.51 1.17
N GLY A 30 7.87 -4.30 0.27
CA GLY A 30 7.93 -5.76 0.40
C GLY A 30 6.57 -6.44 0.30
N VAL A 31 5.62 -5.82 -0.42
CA VAL A 31 4.28 -6.34 -0.66
C VAL A 31 4.08 -6.65 -2.14
N THR A 32 2.96 -7.28 -2.46
CA THR A 32 2.54 -7.52 -3.84
C THR A 32 1.55 -6.46 -4.31
N VAL A 33 1.50 -6.22 -5.62
CA VAL A 33 0.49 -5.32 -6.23
C VAL A 33 -0.93 -5.80 -5.89
N GLN A 34 -1.15 -7.12 -5.83
CA GLN A 34 -2.45 -7.68 -5.46
C GLN A 34 -2.84 -7.29 -4.02
N GLN A 35 -1.93 -7.42 -3.05
CA GLN A 35 -2.21 -6.98 -1.68
C GLN A 35 -2.51 -5.49 -1.59
N ILE A 36 -1.83 -4.65 -2.38
CA ILE A 36 -2.16 -3.21 -2.45
C ILE A 36 -3.57 -3.02 -3.02
N ARG A 37 -3.97 -3.76 -4.04
CA ARG A 37 -5.33 -3.67 -4.60
C ARG A 37 -6.39 -4.13 -3.61
N ASP A 38 -6.15 -5.21 -2.89
CA ASP A 38 -7.10 -5.78 -1.93
C ASP A 38 -7.47 -4.77 -0.84
N VAL A 39 -6.54 -3.88 -0.49
CA VAL A 39 -6.74 -2.82 0.52
C VAL A 39 -7.06 -1.46 -0.07
N ASN A 40 -7.11 -1.35 -1.41
CA ASN A 40 -7.53 -0.15 -2.13
C ASN A 40 -8.60 -0.51 -3.17
N PRO A 41 -9.83 -0.83 -2.75
CA PRO A 41 -10.93 -1.14 -3.67
C PRO A 41 -11.28 0.03 -4.60
N GLN A 42 -10.85 1.26 -4.29
CA GLN A 42 -10.99 2.43 -5.16
C GLN A 42 -10.09 2.37 -6.41
N ILE A 43 -9.05 1.54 -6.43
CA ILE A 43 -8.16 1.37 -7.59
C ILE A 43 -8.76 0.32 -8.53
N ILE A 44 -9.54 0.77 -9.50
CA ILE A 44 -10.15 -0.10 -10.51
C ILE A 44 -9.07 -0.65 -11.46
N ASN A 45 -8.13 0.20 -11.88
CA ASN A 45 -7.04 -0.19 -12.77
C ASN A 45 -5.67 0.01 -12.09
N PRO A 46 -4.94 -1.07 -11.78
CA PRO A 46 -3.63 -0.98 -11.12
C PRO A 46 -2.52 -0.40 -12.00
N ASN A 47 -2.76 -0.22 -13.30
CA ASN A 47 -1.83 0.47 -14.20
C ASN A 47 -2.11 1.97 -14.30
N LEU A 48 -3.23 2.45 -13.72
CA LEU A 48 -3.63 3.85 -13.71
C LEU A 48 -3.64 4.36 -12.27
N ILE A 49 -2.48 4.82 -11.81
CA ILE A 49 -2.35 5.58 -10.57
C ILE A 49 -1.98 7.02 -10.89
N TYR A 50 -2.55 7.95 -10.13
CA TYR A 50 -2.34 9.38 -10.34
C TYR A 50 -1.35 9.95 -9.32
N ILE A 51 -0.54 10.90 -9.77
CA ILE A 51 0.38 11.64 -8.89
C ILE A 51 -0.47 12.43 -7.88
N GLY A 52 -0.09 12.36 -6.59
CA GLY A 52 -0.84 12.95 -5.49
C GLY A 52 -1.98 12.07 -4.96
N GLN A 53 -2.23 10.90 -5.57
CA GLN A 53 -3.20 9.95 -5.06
C GLN A 53 -2.69 9.31 -3.77
N VAL A 54 -3.52 9.31 -2.73
CA VAL A 54 -3.24 8.62 -1.47
C VAL A 54 -3.75 7.18 -1.57
N ILE A 55 -2.85 6.23 -1.36
CA ILE A 55 -3.14 4.79 -1.37
C ILE A 55 -2.71 4.16 -0.05
N CYS A 56 -3.40 3.10 0.34
CA CYS A 56 -3.03 2.30 1.49
C CYS A 56 -2.07 1.20 1.11
N ILE A 57 -0.94 1.10 1.79
CA ILE A 57 0.01 0.02 1.60
C ILE A 57 -0.10 -0.95 2.77
N PRO A 58 -0.46 -2.22 2.55
CA PRO A 58 -0.55 -3.17 3.65
C PRO A 58 0.80 -3.31 4.34
N THR A 59 0.85 -3.13 5.66
CA THR A 59 2.04 -3.57 6.38
C THR A 59 1.86 -5.06 6.60
N VAL A 60 2.61 -5.86 5.84
CA VAL A 60 2.77 -7.26 6.25
C VAL A 60 3.47 -7.20 7.61
N PRO A 61 2.84 -7.66 8.72
CA PRO A 61 3.59 -7.80 9.94
C PRO A 61 4.72 -8.76 9.60
N PHE A 62 5.96 -8.29 9.69
CA PHE A 62 7.10 -9.19 9.70
C PHE A 62 6.73 -10.21 10.80
N SER A 63 6.48 -11.44 10.41
CA SER A 63 6.34 -12.52 11.36
C SER A 63 7.71 -13.15 11.32
N TRP A 64 8.67 -12.65 12.12
CA TRP A 64 9.88 -13.43 12.41
C TRP A 64 9.36 -14.68 13.14
N ARG A 65 8.97 -15.70 12.37
CA ARG A 65 8.85 -17.06 12.89
C ARG A 65 10.28 -17.51 13.12
N ASN A 66 10.57 -17.55 14.42
CA ASN A 66 11.66 -18.25 15.09
C ASN A 66 12.04 -19.57 14.42
#